data_AF-A0A8T1TKD0-F1
#
_entry.id   AF-A0A8T1TKD0-F1
#
_cell.length_a   1.000
_cell.length_b   1.000
_cell.length_c   1.000
_cell.angle_alpha   90.00
_cell.angle_beta   90.00
_cell.angle_gamma   90.00
#
_symmetry.space_group_name_H-M   'P 1'
#
loop_
_entity.id
_entity.type
_entity.pdbx_description
1 polymer ?
#
loop_
_entity_poly.entity_id
_entity_poly.type
_entity_poly.pdbx_seq_one_letter_code
_entity_poly.pdbx_strand_id
1 'polypeptide(L)'
;MKPNRIYNNVLDHFGHKDGESSVLRQFQTFIGHFRRSALNETDFVDDMVKLVKRTQFTVDMQDGAAFAFGYATNADGFPAIGEGLDDDRTIVGISTPYMMKMLRYAASYVFHIDTTYKLDLSGYPVLVVGVSDRSRSFHPVALFVMSQQTGELIGNTLHSLFDKYKAITGEFPTIR
;
A
#
# COMPACT_ATOMS: atom_id res chain seq x y z
N MET A 1 -31.70 -19.82 17.60
CA MET A 1 -30.42 -20.49 17.94
C MET A 1 -29.90 -19.87 19.23
N LYS A 2 -29.61 -20.63 20.30
CA LYS A 2 -29.21 -20.05 21.60
C LYS A 2 -27.75 -19.53 21.53
N PRO A 3 -27.41 -18.34 22.03
CA PRO A 3 -26.07 -17.75 21.95
C PRO A 3 -24.94 -18.66 22.44
N ASN A 4 -25.17 -19.36 23.56
CA ASN A 4 -24.19 -20.33 24.10
C ASN A 4 -23.85 -21.47 23.13
N ARG A 5 -24.76 -21.86 22.23
CA ARG A 5 -24.51 -22.92 21.25
C ARG A 5 -23.61 -22.46 20.11
N ILE A 6 -23.59 -21.16 19.81
CA ILE A 6 -22.70 -20.55 18.82
C ILE A 6 -21.31 -20.39 19.45
N TYR A 7 -21.24 -19.86 20.67
CA TYR A 7 -19.99 -19.71 21.42
C TYR A 7 -19.24 -21.05 21.58
N ASN A 8 -19.95 -22.10 22.01
CA ASN A 8 -19.34 -23.42 22.18
C ASN A 8 -18.90 -24.04 20.83
N ASN A 9 -19.66 -23.83 19.74
CA ASN A 9 -19.23 -24.29 18.41
C ASN A 9 -17.97 -23.58 17.92
N VAL A 10 -17.83 -22.28 18.19
CA VAL A 10 -16.63 -21.52 17.80
C VAL A 10 -15.41 -21.98 18.62
N LEU A 11 -15.58 -22.21 19.92
CA LEU A 11 -14.51 -22.75 20.76
C LEU A 11 -14.08 -24.16 20.35
N ASP A 12 -15.04 -25.05 20.04
CA ASP A 12 -14.75 -26.42 19.59
C ASP A 12 -14.10 -26.44 18.19
N HIS A 13 -14.56 -25.58 17.27
CA HIS A 13 -14.10 -25.59 15.87
C HIS A 13 -12.72 -24.91 15.69
N PHE A 14 -12.44 -23.87 16.49
CA PHE A 14 -11.17 -23.13 16.43
C PHE A 14 -10.20 -23.50 17.55
N GLY A 15 -10.57 -24.45 18.41
CA GLY A 15 -9.69 -25.18 19.34
C GLY A 15 -8.70 -24.29 20.07
N HIS A 16 -9.15 -23.52 21.07
CA HIS A 16 -8.19 -22.91 21.99
C HIS A 16 -7.61 -24.01 22.89
N LYS A 17 -6.39 -24.45 22.60
CA LYS A 17 -5.59 -25.24 23.53
C LYS A 17 -5.05 -24.30 24.61
N ASP A 18 -5.26 -24.65 25.88
CA ASP A 18 -4.65 -23.92 27.00
C ASP A 18 -3.13 -23.98 26.86
N GLY A 19 -2.49 -22.81 26.80
CA GLY A 19 -1.03 -22.64 26.66
C GLY A 19 -0.53 -22.27 25.26
N GLU A 20 -1.34 -22.42 24.20
CA GLU A 20 -1.00 -21.92 22.86
C GLU A 20 -1.57 -20.50 22.65
N SER A 21 -0.70 -19.54 22.32
CA SER A 21 -1.14 -18.19 21.93
C SER A 21 -2.03 -18.28 20.70
N SER A 22 -3.24 -17.70 20.74
CA SER A 22 -4.15 -17.72 19.60
C SER A 22 -3.44 -17.19 18.33
N VAL A 23 -3.80 -17.74 17.17
CA VAL A 23 -3.23 -17.32 15.87
C VAL A 23 -3.29 -15.79 15.70
N LEU A 24 -4.38 -15.17 16.16
CA LEU A 24 -4.55 -13.72 16.16
C LEU A 24 -3.50 -13.01 17.04
N ARG A 25 -3.25 -13.49 18.26
CA ARG A 25 -2.26 -12.90 19.17
C ARG A 25 -0.84 -13.07 18.65
N GLN A 26 -0.52 -14.19 18.03
CA GLN A 26 0.77 -14.38 17.35
C GLN A 26 0.93 -13.38 16.21
N PHE A 27 -0.10 -13.21 15.37
CA PHE A 27 -0.09 -12.27 14.26
C PHE A 27 0.01 -10.81 14.74
N GLN A 28 -0.75 -10.43 15.77
CA GLN A 28 -0.68 -9.10 16.40
C GLN A 28 0.68 -8.84 17.04
N THR A 29 1.29 -9.85 17.67
CA THR A 29 2.63 -9.74 18.25
C THR A 29 3.68 -9.57 17.16
N PHE A 30 3.58 -10.34 16.06
CA PHE A 30 4.44 -10.20 14.89
C PHE A 30 4.31 -8.79 14.28
N ILE A 31 3.09 -8.32 14.04
CA ILE A 31 2.85 -6.97 13.51
C ILE A 31 3.38 -5.92 14.48
N GLY A 32 3.14 -6.05 15.78
CA GLY A 32 3.65 -5.12 16.78
C GLY A 32 5.18 -5.09 16.85
N HIS A 33 5.83 -6.25 16.74
CA HIS A 33 7.28 -6.34 16.64
C HIS A 33 7.78 -5.69 15.36
N PHE A 34 7.23 -6.06 14.19
CA PHE A 34 7.61 -5.52 12.89
C PHE A 34 7.42 -4.00 12.82
N ARG A 35 6.32 -3.47 13.37
CA ARG A 35 6.07 -2.02 13.45
C ARG A 35 7.17 -1.29 14.23
N ARG A 36 7.60 -1.86 15.37
CA ARG A 36 8.66 -1.27 16.19
C ARG A 36 10.05 -1.46 15.60
N SER A 37 10.37 -2.64 15.09
CA SER A 37 11.72 -3.00 14.64
C SER A 37 12.02 -2.54 13.21
N ALA A 38 11.01 -2.48 12.35
CA ALA A 38 11.18 -2.19 10.93
C ALA A 38 10.50 -0.89 10.48
N LEU A 39 9.41 -0.45 11.13
CA LEU A 39 8.67 0.76 10.75
C LEU A 39 8.86 1.93 11.73
N ASN A 40 9.75 1.79 12.72
CA ASN A 40 10.08 2.81 13.73
C ASN A 40 8.90 3.37 14.53
N GLU A 41 7.70 2.76 14.49
CA GLU A 41 6.46 3.19 15.18
C GLU A 41 6.38 4.71 15.45
N THR A 42 6.49 5.48 14.37
CA THR A 42 6.70 6.94 14.41
C THR A 42 5.67 7.62 13.52
N ASP A 43 5.12 8.72 14.03
CA ASP A 43 4.25 9.66 13.33
C ASP A 43 5.01 10.92 12.89
N PHE A 44 6.33 10.98 13.10
CA PHE A 44 7.16 12.11 12.69
C PHE A 44 7.43 12.08 11.18
N VAL A 45 7.19 13.20 10.51
CA VAL A 45 7.44 13.40 9.07
C VAL A 45 8.89 13.09 8.70
N ASP A 46 9.86 13.51 9.52
CA ASP A 46 11.28 13.26 9.29
C ASP A 46 11.62 11.76 9.19
N ASP A 47 10.96 10.92 9.98
CA ASP A 47 11.19 9.49 9.94
C ASP A 47 10.52 8.84 8.72
N MET A 48 9.37 9.38 8.30
CA MET A 48 8.75 9.01 7.03
C MET A 48 9.64 9.38 5.84
N VAL A 49 10.28 10.56 5.84
CA VAL A 49 11.25 10.98 4.82
C VAL A 49 12.44 10.01 4.78
N LYS A 50 12.99 9.63 5.95
CA LYS A 50 14.07 8.62 6.03
C LYS A 50 13.61 7.26 5.52
N LEU A 51 12.41 6.81 5.87
CA LEU A 51 11.81 5.56 5.41
C LEU A 51 11.65 5.55 3.88
N VAL A 52 11.04 6.59 3.32
CA VAL A 52 10.83 6.68 1.89
C VAL A 52 12.15 6.75 1.14
N LYS A 53 13.14 7.48 1.67
CA LYS A 53 14.49 7.53 1.11
C LYS A 53 15.16 6.16 1.08
N ARG A 54 15.07 5.36 2.15
CA ARG A 54 15.68 4.01 2.18
C ARG A 54 14.95 2.98 1.30
N THR A 55 13.66 3.19 1.01
CA THR A 55 12.86 2.31 0.15
C THR A 55 12.74 2.82 -1.27
N GLN A 56 13.68 3.65 -1.74
CA GLN A 56 13.68 4.13 -3.12
C GLN A 56 13.85 2.99 -4.12
N PHE A 57 13.12 3.07 -5.23
CA PHE A 57 13.27 2.12 -6.32
C PHE A 57 14.69 2.17 -6.90
N THR A 58 15.29 0.99 -7.10
CA THR A 58 16.52 0.79 -7.86
C THR A 58 16.30 -0.27 -8.94
N VAL A 59 17.03 -0.20 -10.05
CA VAL A 59 16.82 -1.08 -11.22
C VAL A 59 17.16 -2.55 -10.92
N ASP A 60 18.04 -2.79 -9.96
CA ASP A 60 18.49 -4.10 -9.50
C ASP A 60 17.63 -4.70 -8.39
N MET A 61 16.54 -4.02 -8.01
CA MET A 61 15.68 -4.45 -6.93
C MET A 61 14.93 -5.75 -7.28
N GLN A 62 14.88 -6.69 -6.34
CA GLN A 62 14.19 -7.98 -6.54
C GLN A 62 12.69 -7.79 -6.73
N ASP A 63 12.05 -8.70 -7.49
CA ASP A 63 10.64 -8.58 -7.88
C ASP A 63 9.66 -8.46 -6.71
N GLY A 64 9.97 -9.06 -5.55
CA GLY A 64 9.14 -9.00 -4.34
C GLY A 64 9.50 -7.89 -3.36
N ALA A 65 10.57 -7.13 -3.62
CA ALA A 65 11.00 -6.07 -2.72
C ALA A 65 10.12 -4.82 -2.89
N ALA A 66 9.63 -4.32 -1.76
CA ALA A 66 8.77 -3.14 -1.75
C ALA A 66 9.60 -1.86 -1.92
N PHE A 67 9.06 -0.91 -2.68
CA PHE A 67 9.62 0.41 -2.85
C PHE A 67 8.55 1.50 -2.77
N ALA A 68 9.00 2.70 -2.42
CA ALA A 68 8.20 3.92 -2.40
C ALA A 68 8.44 4.76 -3.67
N PHE A 69 7.41 5.47 -4.15
CA PHE A 69 7.48 6.35 -5.31
C PHE A 69 6.34 7.40 -5.29
N GLY A 70 6.31 8.32 -6.26
CA GLY A 70 5.20 9.26 -6.46
C GLY A 70 5.20 10.49 -5.53
N TYR A 71 6.14 10.58 -4.61
CA TYR A 71 6.39 11.77 -3.78
C TYR A 71 7.23 12.81 -4.55
N ALA A 72 7.07 14.08 -4.20
CA ALA A 72 7.92 15.15 -4.71
C ALA A 72 9.33 15.08 -4.11
N THR A 73 10.31 15.65 -4.79
CA THR A 73 11.68 15.82 -4.25
C THR A 73 12.00 17.29 -4.09
N ASN A 74 12.64 17.66 -2.99
CA ASN A 74 13.15 19.01 -2.78
C ASN A 74 14.40 19.27 -3.66
N ALA A 75 14.94 20.50 -3.60
CA ALA A 75 16.12 20.90 -4.36
C ALA A 75 17.36 20.02 -4.07
N ASP A 76 17.45 19.45 -2.87
CA ASP A 76 18.54 18.58 -2.44
C ASP A 76 18.33 17.09 -2.85
N GLY A 77 17.25 16.79 -3.57
CA GLY A 77 16.91 15.43 -4.01
C GLY A 77 16.33 14.53 -2.91
N PHE A 78 15.99 15.08 -1.75
CA PHE A 78 15.31 14.34 -0.69
C PHE A 78 13.80 14.31 -0.93
N PRO A 79 13.11 13.23 -0.49
CA PRO A 79 11.65 13.19 -0.50
C PRO A 79 11.07 14.40 0.25
N ALA A 80 10.27 15.20 -0.44
CA ALA A 80 9.43 16.24 0.14
C ALA A 80 8.08 15.59 0.47
N ILE A 81 7.96 15.10 1.71
CA ILE A 81 6.73 14.56 2.27
C ILE A 81 6.16 15.65 3.17
N GLY A 82 5.01 16.20 2.78
CA GLY A 82 4.35 17.24 3.53
C GLY A 82 3.60 16.72 4.76
N GLU A 83 3.09 17.65 5.56
CA GLU A 83 2.17 17.32 6.65
C GLU A 83 0.77 16.93 6.17
N GLY A 84 0.50 17.05 4.86
CA GLY A 84 -0.77 16.67 4.25
C GLY A 84 -1.85 17.75 4.36
N LEU A 85 -1.47 19.00 4.64
CA LEU A 85 -2.37 20.16 4.58
C LEU A 85 -2.76 20.46 3.12
N ASP A 86 -3.83 21.24 2.92
CA ASP A 86 -4.38 21.54 1.58
C ASP A 86 -3.34 22.11 0.59
N ASP A 87 -2.43 22.94 1.11
CA ASP A 87 -1.33 23.57 0.37
C ASP A 87 -0.03 22.74 0.37
N ASP A 88 0.06 21.71 1.21
CA ASP A 88 1.23 20.83 1.39
C ASP A 88 0.86 19.35 1.16
N ARG A 89 0.60 19.07 -0.12
CA ARG A 89 -0.04 17.83 -0.57
C ARG A 89 0.95 16.67 -0.57
N THR A 90 0.55 15.54 -0.02
CA THR A 90 1.39 14.36 0.06
C THR A 90 0.84 13.22 -0.77
N ILE A 91 1.69 12.62 -1.61
CA ILE A 91 1.46 11.34 -2.27
C ILE A 91 2.64 10.44 -1.94
N VAL A 92 2.35 9.24 -1.42
CA VAL A 92 3.35 8.18 -1.31
C VAL A 92 2.76 6.90 -1.87
N GLY A 93 3.26 6.50 -3.05
CA GLY A 93 2.99 5.24 -3.70
C GLY A 93 3.89 4.14 -3.17
N ILE A 94 3.33 2.94 -3.00
CA ILE A 94 4.01 1.73 -2.55
C ILE A 94 3.69 0.61 -3.53
N SER A 95 4.72 -0.09 -4.00
CA SER A 95 4.57 -1.24 -4.89
C SER A 95 5.78 -2.16 -4.77
N THR A 96 5.76 -3.26 -5.52
CA THR A 96 6.91 -4.12 -5.80
C THR A 96 7.09 -4.19 -7.32
N PRO A 97 8.29 -4.51 -7.86
CA PRO A 97 8.45 -4.63 -9.30
C PRO A 97 7.50 -5.66 -9.91
N TYR A 98 7.21 -6.76 -9.19
CA TYR A 98 6.20 -7.74 -9.58
C TYR A 98 4.80 -7.13 -9.70
N MET A 99 4.34 -6.43 -8.65
CA MET A 99 3.02 -5.78 -8.65
C MET A 99 2.90 -4.75 -9.77
N MET A 100 3.93 -3.90 -9.95
CA MET A 100 3.93 -2.90 -11.01
C MET A 100 3.80 -3.56 -12.40
N LYS A 101 4.53 -4.65 -12.66
CA LYS A 101 4.45 -5.39 -13.92
C LYS A 101 3.05 -5.95 -14.19
N MET A 102 2.17 -6.12 -13.20
CA MET A 102 0.79 -6.59 -13.43
C MET A 102 -0.04 -5.62 -14.26
N LEU A 103 0.36 -4.35 -14.33
CA LEU A 103 -0.32 -3.35 -15.16
C LEU A 103 -0.30 -3.69 -16.66
N ARG A 104 0.61 -4.57 -17.12
CA ARG A 104 0.61 -5.12 -18.50
C ARG A 104 -0.72 -5.78 -18.91
N TYR A 105 -1.49 -6.23 -17.92
CA TYR A 105 -2.77 -6.90 -18.13
C TYR A 105 -3.95 -5.93 -18.27
N ALA A 106 -3.78 -4.64 -18.00
CA ALA A 106 -4.84 -3.62 -18.08
C ALA A 106 -5.41 -3.43 -19.50
N ALA A 107 -4.68 -3.85 -20.54
CA ALA A 107 -5.19 -3.84 -21.92
C ALA A 107 -6.25 -4.92 -22.19
N SER A 108 -6.18 -6.04 -21.46
CA SER A 108 -7.04 -7.22 -21.70
C SER A 108 -8.09 -7.42 -20.61
N TYR A 109 -7.88 -6.82 -19.44
CA TYR A 109 -8.64 -7.08 -18.22
C TYR A 109 -9.08 -5.77 -17.56
N VAL A 110 -9.95 -5.88 -16.54
CA VAL A 110 -10.50 -4.69 -15.88
C VAL A 110 -9.41 -4.04 -15.03
N PHE A 111 -9.12 -2.78 -15.35
CA PHE A 111 -8.27 -1.91 -14.54
C PHE A 111 -9.12 -1.23 -13.46
N HIS A 112 -8.71 -1.35 -12.21
CA HIS A 112 -9.41 -0.86 -11.03
C HIS A 112 -8.64 0.30 -10.39
N ILE A 113 -9.39 1.32 -9.99
CA ILE A 113 -8.95 2.39 -9.11
C ILE A 113 -10.02 2.54 -8.05
N ASP A 114 -9.73 2.05 -6.85
CA ASP A 114 -10.63 2.17 -5.69
C ASP A 114 -9.97 3.02 -4.62
N THR A 115 -10.73 3.72 -3.79
CA THR A 115 -10.17 4.37 -2.59
C THR A 115 -10.76 3.76 -1.34
N THR A 116 -9.88 3.45 -0.38
CA THR A 116 -10.26 3.03 0.96
C THR A 116 -9.97 4.14 1.95
N TYR A 117 -10.92 4.40 2.86
CA TYR A 117 -10.76 5.39 3.92
C TYR A 117 -10.63 4.67 5.25
N LYS A 118 -9.75 5.18 6.10
CA LYS A 118 -9.73 4.79 7.50
C LYS A 118 -10.50 5.83 8.31
N LEU A 119 -11.32 5.40 9.26
CA LEU A 119 -12.15 6.26 10.10
C LEU A 119 -11.41 6.80 11.34
N ASP A 120 -10.07 6.85 11.32
CA ASP A 120 -9.27 7.44 12.41
C ASP A 120 -8.91 8.91 12.13
N LEU A 121 -8.43 9.61 13.17
CA LEU A 121 -8.26 11.08 13.16
C LEU A 121 -7.32 11.60 12.06
N SER A 122 -6.39 10.77 11.59
CA SER A 122 -5.43 11.09 10.54
C SER A 122 -5.77 10.45 9.19
N GLY A 123 -7.02 9.99 9.00
CA GLY A 123 -7.50 9.03 8.00
C GLY A 123 -7.24 9.35 6.53
N TYR A 124 -5.96 9.32 6.12
CA TYR A 124 -5.55 9.53 4.75
C TYR A 124 -6.20 8.51 3.81
N PRO A 125 -6.84 8.95 2.71
CA PRO A 125 -7.34 8.05 1.70
C PRO A 125 -6.20 7.22 1.10
N VAL A 126 -6.43 5.92 0.98
CA VAL A 126 -5.54 5.01 0.27
C VAL A 126 -6.15 4.65 -1.06
N LEU A 127 -5.56 5.14 -2.14
CA LEU A 127 -5.90 4.73 -3.50
C LEU A 127 -5.28 3.35 -3.77
N VAL A 128 -6.13 2.39 -4.10
CA VAL A 128 -5.74 1.04 -4.48
C VAL A 128 -5.88 0.93 -6.00
N VAL A 129 -4.77 0.63 -6.66
CA VAL A 129 -4.75 0.40 -8.11
C VAL A 129 -4.46 -1.07 -8.37
N GLY A 130 -5.22 -1.70 -9.26
CA GLY A 130 -5.01 -3.10 -9.60
C GLY A 130 -5.72 -3.54 -10.87
N VAL A 131 -5.56 -4.81 -11.21
CA VAL A 131 -6.19 -5.45 -12.38
C VAL A 131 -6.91 -6.71 -11.94
N SER A 132 -8.15 -6.91 -12.37
CA SER A 132 -8.88 -8.16 -12.10
C SER A 132 -8.85 -9.09 -13.30
N ASP A 133 -8.42 -10.33 -13.09
CA ASP A 133 -8.33 -11.33 -14.16
C ASP A 133 -9.70 -11.93 -14.56
N ARG A 134 -9.68 -12.88 -15.50
CA ARG A 134 -10.89 -13.58 -15.98
C ARG A 134 -11.63 -14.35 -14.87
N SER A 135 -10.90 -14.79 -13.85
CA SER A 135 -11.42 -15.50 -12.69
C SER A 135 -11.92 -14.55 -11.60
N ARG A 136 -11.98 -13.23 -11.88
CA ARG A 136 -12.37 -12.17 -10.94
C ARG A 136 -11.44 -12.08 -9.73
N SER A 137 -10.20 -12.55 -9.87
CA SER A 137 -9.19 -12.36 -8.84
C SER A 137 -8.52 -11.01 -9.03
N PHE A 138 -8.46 -10.23 -7.96
CA PHE A 138 -7.85 -8.91 -7.95
C PHE A 138 -6.34 -9.01 -7.74
N HIS A 139 -5.57 -8.40 -8.64
CA HIS A 139 -4.11 -8.33 -8.58
C HIS A 139 -3.68 -6.89 -8.34
N PRO A 140 -3.13 -6.56 -7.15
CA PRO A 140 -2.75 -5.19 -6.84
C PRO A 140 -1.51 -4.78 -7.66
N VAL A 141 -1.54 -3.54 -8.15
CA VAL A 141 -0.44 -2.90 -8.88
C VAL A 141 0.28 -1.91 -7.99
N ALA A 142 -0.46 -1.05 -7.27
CA ALA A 142 0.12 -0.09 -6.34
C ALA A 142 -0.91 0.36 -5.29
N LEU A 143 -0.40 0.85 -4.17
CA LEU A 143 -1.17 1.53 -3.14
C LEU A 143 -0.63 2.94 -2.99
N PHE A 144 -1.49 3.96 -2.95
CA PHE A 144 -1.07 5.34 -2.71
C PHE A 144 -1.73 5.89 -1.46
N VAL A 145 -0.91 6.33 -0.51
CA VAL A 145 -1.38 7.18 0.58
C VAL A 145 -1.40 8.61 0.06
N MET A 146 -2.55 9.25 0.10
CA MET A 146 -2.74 10.62 -0.41
C MET A 146 -3.30 11.51 0.70
N SER A 147 -2.89 12.78 0.74
CA SER A 147 -3.46 13.72 1.72
C SER A 147 -4.91 14.11 1.42
N GLN A 148 -5.34 14.00 0.17
CA GLN A 148 -6.66 14.39 -0.31
C GLN A 148 -7.04 13.67 -1.61
N GLN A 149 -8.25 13.93 -2.13
CA GLN A 149 -8.76 13.32 -3.37
C GLN A 149 -9.24 14.37 -4.37
N THR A 150 -8.38 15.34 -4.67
CA THR A 150 -8.64 16.27 -5.76
C THR A 150 -8.33 15.60 -7.10
N GLY A 151 -9.01 16.01 -8.17
CA GLY A 151 -8.75 15.47 -9.52
C GLY A 151 -7.29 15.67 -9.96
N GLU A 152 -6.67 16.77 -9.55
CA GLU A 152 -5.25 17.05 -9.78
C GLU A 152 -4.34 16.03 -9.07
N LEU A 153 -4.59 15.74 -7.78
CA LEU A 153 -3.75 14.80 -7.03
C LEU A 153 -3.89 13.37 -7.53
N ILE A 154 -5.11 12.96 -7.90
CA ILE A 154 -5.35 11.68 -8.56
C ILE A 154 -4.63 11.61 -9.91
N GLY A 155 -4.67 12.69 -10.70
CA GLY A 155 -3.91 12.78 -11.96
C GLY A 155 -2.40 12.63 -11.76
N ASN A 156 -1.81 13.33 -10.78
CA ASN A 156 -0.39 13.22 -10.44
C ASN A 156 0.00 11.82 -9.97
N THR A 157 -0.90 11.18 -9.21
CA THR A 157 -0.76 9.79 -8.76
C THR A 157 -0.69 8.81 -9.94
N LEU A 158 -1.60 8.95 -10.91
CA LEU A 158 -1.62 8.11 -12.10
C LEU A 158 -0.43 8.37 -13.04
N HIS A 159 0.01 9.62 -13.20
CA HIS A 159 1.26 9.91 -13.92
C HIS A 159 2.45 9.21 -13.26
N SER A 160 2.59 9.33 -11.94
CA SER A 160 3.65 8.68 -11.17
C SER A 160 3.63 7.16 -11.33
N LEU A 161 2.43 6.56 -11.39
CA LEU A 161 2.24 5.14 -11.65
C LEU A 161 2.78 4.74 -13.03
N PHE A 162 2.40 5.45 -14.09
CA PHE A 162 2.79 5.11 -15.45
C PHE A 162 4.27 5.36 -15.72
N ASP A 163 4.83 6.44 -15.17
CA ASP A 163 6.27 6.71 -15.24
C ASP A 163 7.07 5.62 -14.52
N LYS A 164 6.58 5.17 -13.35
CA LYS A 164 7.24 4.08 -12.63
C LYS A 164 7.12 2.76 -13.36
N TYR A 165 5.96 2.45 -13.95
CA TYR A 165 5.80 1.27 -14.79
C TYR A 165 6.82 1.30 -15.94
N LYS A 166 6.92 2.41 -16.67
CA LYS A 166 7.89 2.57 -17.76
C LYS A 166 9.33 2.44 -17.30
N ALA A 167 9.68 2.99 -16.14
CA ALA A 167 11.03 2.84 -15.58
C ALA A 167 11.38 1.37 -15.28
N ILE A 168 10.39 0.53 -14.97
CA ILE A 168 10.58 -0.89 -14.64
C ILE A 168 10.54 -1.78 -15.90
N THR A 169 9.67 -1.48 -16.86
CA THR A 169 9.40 -2.35 -18.01
C THR A 169 10.00 -1.87 -19.33
N GLY A 170 10.36 -0.58 -19.42
CA GLY A 170 10.82 0.08 -20.65
C GLY A 170 9.69 0.65 -21.51
N GLU A 171 8.42 0.38 -21.19
CA GLU A 171 7.27 0.72 -22.04
C GLU A 171 6.16 1.41 -21.22
N PHE A 172 5.32 2.22 -21.87
CA PHE A 172 4.11 2.74 -21.23
C PHE A 172 3.01 1.66 -21.17
N PRO A 173 2.16 1.66 -20.14
CA PRO A 173 1.07 0.71 -20.07
C PRO A 173 -0.03 1.06 -21.07
N THR A 174 -0.65 0.04 -21.67
CA THR A 174 -1.87 0.18 -22.47
C THR A 174 -3.08 -0.12 -21.58
N ILE A 175 -4.05 0.79 -21.54
CA ILE A 175 -5.29 0.66 -20.77
C ILE A 175 -6.47 0.64 -21.76
N ARG A 176 -7.42 -0.25 -21.53
CA ARG A 176 -8.64 -0.38 -22.35
C ARG A 176 -9.70 0.67 -22.02
#